data_AF-A0A662ZFV1-F1
#
_entry.id   AF-A0A662ZFV1-F1
#
_cell.length_a   1.000
_cell.length_b   1.000
_cell.length_c   1.000
_cell.angle_alpha   90.00
_cell.angle_beta   90.00
_cell.angle_gamma   90.00
#
_symmetry.space_group_name_H-M   'P 1'
#
loop_
_entity.id
_entity.type
_entity.pdbx_description
1 polymer ?
#
loop_
_entity_poly.entity_id
_entity_poly.type
_entity_poly.pdbx_seq_one_letter_code
_entity_poly.pdbx_strand_id
1 'polypeptide(L)'
;MAVGKNNICHCGLSGKDYGNCCGRYHTGVKDTEKSPLEVLMTRYSAFCEGKADYLLKTWHKDFRPDISAKKFSREIKNGGKWLKLQVLGVWLNEDRTRAMIKYELTFRDAGGVCRSICISSFVYEDGKWFYTDEVDSADNNQLPGELDSKDSVLRELAAIGIKA
;
A
#
# COMPACT_ATOMS: atom_id res chain seq x y z
N MET A 1 -21.43 16.11 -17.61
CA MET A 1 -21.26 16.13 -16.14
C MET A 1 -21.75 14.80 -15.60
N ALA A 2 -20.93 14.05 -14.88
CA ALA A 2 -21.32 12.77 -14.28
C ALA A 2 -21.05 12.83 -12.77
N VAL A 3 -22.13 12.84 -11.98
CA VAL A 3 -22.14 12.61 -10.53
C VAL A 3 -22.96 11.32 -10.35
N GLY A 4 -22.59 10.31 -9.57
CA GLY A 4 -21.44 10.12 -8.70
C GLY A 4 -21.34 8.63 -8.33
N LYS A 5 -20.13 8.18 -8.00
CA LYS A 5 -19.89 6.95 -7.25
C LYS A 5 -19.16 7.40 -6.01
N ASN A 6 -19.73 7.10 -4.85
CA ASN A 6 -19.17 7.33 -3.53
C ASN A 6 -17.64 7.38 -3.60
N ASN A 7 -17.05 8.57 -3.41
CA ASN A 7 -15.62 8.88 -3.58
C ASN A 7 -14.73 8.15 -2.55
N ILE A 8 -15.15 6.98 -2.08
CA ILE A 8 -14.44 6.15 -1.11
C ILE A 8 -13.03 5.92 -1.63
N CYS A 9 -12.07 6.12 -0.75
CA CYS A 9 -10.67 5.97 -1.07
C CYS A 9 -10.40 4.58 -1.66
N HIS A 10 -9.57 4.52 -2.71
CA HIS A 10 -9.22 3.28 -3.38
C HIS A 10 -8.69 2.20 -2.42
N CYS A 11 -7.99 2.58 -1.35
CA CYS A 11 -7.53 1.62 -0.33
C CYS A 11 -8.66 0.81 0.32
N GLY A 12 -9.90 1.29 0.32
CA GLY A 12 -11.09 0.62 0.87
C GLY A 12 -11.13 0.47 2.40
N LEU A 13 -9.98 0.52 3.08
CA LEU A 13 -9.82 0.17 4.48
C LEU A 13 -10.45 1.17 5.46
N SER A 14 -10.39 2.47 5.17
CA SER A 14 -10.88 3.49 6.11
C SER A 14 -12.39 3.77 6.02
N GLY A 15 -13.06 3.32 4.95
CA GLY A 15 -14.44 3.71 4.61
C GLY A 15 -14.64 5.20 4.27
N LYS A 16 -13.59 6.02 4.33
CA LYS A 16 -13.64 7.47 4.06
C LYS A 16 -13.45 7.75 2.57
N ASP A 17 -13.84 8.95 2.14
CA ASP A 17 -13.51 9.42 0.80
C ASP A 17 -12.00 9.63 0.62
N TYR A 18 -11.55 9.65 -0.63
CA TYR A 18 -10.15 9.81 -1.00
C TYR A 18 -9.51 11.04 -0.34
N GLY A 19 -10.18 12.20 -0.38
CA GLY A 19 -9.66 13.46 0.17
C GLY A 19 -9.45 13.41 1.68
N ASN A 20 -10.28 12.67 2.41
CA ASN A 20 -10.19 12.48 3.86
C ASN A 20 -9.39 11.24 4.29
N CYS A 21 -8.86 10.47 3.33
CA CYS A 21 -8.03 9.29 3.55
C CYS A 21 -6.64 9.49 2.92
N CYS A 22 -6.28 8.71 1.90
CA CYS A 22 -4.95 8.72 1.29
C CYS A 22 -4.63 10.04 0.56
N GLY A 23 -5.66 10.76 0.09
CA GLY A 23 -5.51 12.04 -0.59
C GLY A 23 -4.75 13.08 0.23
N ARG A 24 -4.89 13.07 1.57
CA ARG A 24 -4.19 14.00 2.47
C ARG A 24 -2.67 13.86 2.42
N TYR A 25 -2.17 12.65 2.21
CA TYR A 25 -0.73 12.38 2.09
C TYR A 25 -0.24 12.75 0.69
N HIS A 26 -1.03 12.42 -0.34
CA HIS A 26 -0.68 12.72 -1.72
C HIS A 26 -0.66 14.21 -2.05
N THR A 27 -1.39 15.04 -1.31
CA THR A 27 -1.39 16.50 -1.46
C THR A 27 -0.42 17.21 -0.52
N GLY A 28 0.26 16.48 0.38
CA GLY A 28 1.17 17.05 1.37
C GLY A 28 0.47 17.75 2.55
N VAL A 29 -0.84 17.54 2.75
CA VAL A 29 -1.58 18.03 3.93
C VAL A 29 -1.18 17.25 5.20
N LYS A 30 -0.72 16.01 5.04
CA LYS A 30 -0.04 15.24 6.08
C LYS A 30 1.34 14.83 5.54
N ASP A 31 2.39 15.13 6.30
CA ASP A 31 3.76 15.02 5.82
C ASP A 31 4.28 13.57 5.74
N THR A 32 3.83 12.71 6.66
CA THR A 32 4.35 11.35 6.78
C THR A 32 3.31 10.35 7.26
N GLU A 33 3.39 9.16 6.71
CA GLU A 33 2.77 7.95 7.21
C GLU A 33 3.50 7.51 8.49
N LYS A 34 2.73 7.23 9.54
CA LYS A 34 3.25 6.84 10.86
C LYS A 34 3.24 5.32 11.07
N SER A 35 2.67 4.58 10.14
CA SER A 35 2.56 3.12 10.16
C SER A 35 2.87 2.54 8.77
N PRO A 36 3.46 1.33 8.70
CA PRO A 36 3.68 0.66 7.41
C PRO A 36 2.35 0.37 6.69
N LEU A 37 1.25 0.20 7.43
CA LEU A 37 -0.08 0.01 6.87
C LEU A 37 -0.59 1.27 6.16
N GLU A 38 -0.33 2.45 6.73
CA GLU A 38 -0.63 3.73 6.06
C GLU A 38 0.17 3.88 4.76
N VAL A 39 1.45 3.46 4.75
CA VAL A 39 2.29 3.46 3.53
C VAL A 39 1.71 2.52 2.47
N LEU A 40 1.30 1.30 2.82
CA LEU A 40 0.66 0.40 1.88
C LEU A 40 -0.63 0.98 1.30
N MET A 41 -1.51 1.52 2.16
CA MET A 41 -2.80 2.12 1.76
C MET A 41 -2.63 3.28 0.78
N THR A 42 -1.72 4.19 1.10
CA THR A 42 -1.43 5.39 0.30
C THR A 42 -0.75 5.01 -1.00
N ARG A 43 0.25 4.12 -0.98
CA ARG A 43 0.89 3.61 -2.20
C ARG A 43 -0.12 2.95 -3.13
N TYR A 44 -0.96 2.04 -2.64
CA TYR A 44 -2.02 1.43 -3.47
C TYR A 44 -2.93 2.50 -4.09
N SER A 45 -3.38 3.47 -3.31
CA SER A 45 -4.23 4.55 -3.80
C SER A 45 -3.50 5.46 -4.80
N ALA A 46 -2.19 5.67 -4.63
CA ALA A 46 -1.36 6.41 -5.58
C ALA A 46 -1.18 5.66 -6.91
N PHE A 47 -1.09 4.33 -6.89
CA PHE A 47 -1.13 3.51 -8.11
C PHE A 47 -2.46 3.68 -8.84
N CYS A 48 -3.59 3.61 -8.14
CA CYS A 48 -4.92 3.83 -8.74
C CYS A 48 -5.08 5.22 -9.37
N GLU A 49 -4.52 6.25 -8.72
CA GLU A 49 -4.59 7.66 -9.15
C GLU A 49 -3.46 8.07 -10.12
N GLY A 50 -2.51 7.18 -10.42
CA GLY A 50 -1.37 7.47 -11.29
C GLY A 50 -0.35 8.47 -10.72
N LYS A 51 -0.26 8.61 -9.40
CA LYS A 51 0.63 9.55 -8.69
C LYS A 51 2.06 9.00 -8.53
N ALA A 52 2.77 8.90 -9.64
CA ALA A 52 4.13 8.33 -9.70
C ALA A 52 5.15 9.05 -8.78
N ASP A 53 5.08 10.39 -8.67
CA ASP A 53 5.99 11.14 -7.81
C ASP A 53 5.89 10.74 -6.33
N TYR A 54 4.67 10.46 -5.86
CA TYR A 54 4.44 10.02 -4.50
C TYR A 54 4.99 8.61 -4.26
N LEU A 55 4.80 7.70 -5.20
CA LEU A 55 5.34 6.34 -5.13
C LEU A 55 6.87 6.33 -5.09
N LEU A 56 7.51 7.21 -5.85
CA LEU A 56 8.96 7.34 -5.87
C LEU A 56 9.53 7.97 -4.58
N LYS A 57 8.75 8.82 -3.90
CA LYS A 57 9.14 9.43 -2.62
C LYS A 57 9.01 8.49 -1.43
N THR A 58 8.06 7.56 -1.47
CA THR A 58 7.79 6.59 -0.40
C THR A 58 8.57 5.28 -0.55
N TRP A 59 9.44 5.20 -1.55
CA TRP A 59 10.36 4.09 -1.75
C TRP A 59 11.66 4.35 -1.01
N HIS A 60 12.19 3.34 -0.34
CA HIS A 60 13.54 3.36 0.20
C HIS A 60 14.57 3.56 -0.93
N LYS A 61 15.56 4.42 -0.70
CA LYS A 61 16.56 4.83 -1.70
C LYS A 61 17.30 3.65 -2.36
N ASP A 62 17.57 2.59 -1.60
CA ASP A 62 18.40 1.48 -2.06
C ASP A 62 17.60 0.43 -2.87
N PHE A 63 16.26 0.46 -2.78
CA PHE A 63 15.38 -0.45 -3.51
C PHE A 63 14.61 0.24 -4.64
N ARG A 64 14.73 1.57 -4.73
CA ARG A 64 14.01 2.36 -5.71
C ARG A 64 14.52 2.05 -7.12
N PRO A 65 13.65 1.67 -8.06
CA PRO A 65 14.05 1.44 -9.44
C PRO A 65 14.58 2.73 -10.07
N ASP A 66 15.62 2.61 -10.90
CA ASP A 66 16.15 3.71 -11.69
C ASP A 66 15.22 4.02 -12.88
N ILE A 67 14.07 4.62 -12.56
CA ILE A 67 13.03 4.97 -13.51
C ILE A 67 12.55 6.40 -13.27
N SER A 68 12.43 7.17 -14.36
CA SER A 68 11.84 8.51 -14.28
C SER A 68 10.35 8.43 -13.90
N ALA A 69 9.88 9.41 -13.11
CA ALA A 69 8.46 9.53 -12.76
C ALA A 69 7.54 9.51 -13.99
N LYS A 70 7.98 10.09 -15.10
CA LYS A 70 7.25 10.11 -16.38
C LYS A 70 7.11 8.72 -16.99
N LYS A 71 8.17 7.91 -16.98
CA LYS A 71 8.13 6.53 -17.49
C LYS A 71 7.29 5.66 -16.56
N PHE A 72 7.47 5.80 -15.25
CA PHE A 72 6.70 5.05 -14.26
C PHE A 72 5.20 5.38 -14.31
N SER A 73 4.83 6.66 -14.45
CA SER A 73 3.43 7.08 -14.64
C SER A 73 2.81 6.45 -15.89
N ARG A 74 3.58 6.30 -16.98
CA ARG A 74 3.11 5.63 -18.20
C ARG A 74 2.87 4.14 -17.97
N GLU A 75 3.77 3.47 -17.27
CA GLU A 75 3.61 2.05 -16.93
C GLU A 75 2.38 1.83 -16.05
N ILE A 76 2.17 2.69 -15.04
CA ILE A 76 0.98 2.65 -14.19
C ILE A 76 -0.31 2.85 -15.01
N LYS A 77 -0.32 3.83 -15.91
CA LYS A 77 -1.48 4.12 -16.78
C LYS A 77 -1.79 2.99 -17.77
N ASN A 78 -0.75 2.29 -18.21
CA ASN A 78 -0.88 1.14 -19.10
C ASN A 78 -1.21 -0.15 -18.35
N GLY A 79 -1.12 -0.13 -17.01
CA GLY A 79 -1.49 -1.25 -16.15
C GLY A 79 -2.99 -1.53 -16.15
N GLY A 80 -3.34 -2.72 -15.68
CA GLY A 80 -4.73 -3.12 -15.47
C GLY A 80 -5.47 -2.21 -14.47
N LYS A 81 -6.80 -2.31 -14.43
CA LYS A 81 -7.61 -1.54 -13.47
C LYS A 81 -7.56 -2.22 -12.10
N TRP A 82 -6.94 -1.57 -11.13
CA TRP A 82 -6.98 -1.96 -9.73
C TRP A 82 -8.39 -1.81 -9.16
N LEU A 83 -8.90 -2.87 -8.53
CA LEU A 83 -10.30 -2.96 -8.07
C LEU A 83 -10.41 -2.98 -6.55
N LYS A 84 -9.54 -3.74 -5.86
CA LYS A 84 -9.62 -3.92 -4.41
C LYS A 84 -8.26 -4.25 -3.81
N LEU A 85 -7.99 -3.67 -2.65
CA LEU A 85 -6.93 -4.07 -1.73
C LEU A 85 -7.56 -4.77 -0.53
N GLN A 86 -7.03 -5.93 -0.14
CA GLN A 86 -7.41 -6.61 1.09
C GLN A 86 -6.17 -7.03 1.88
N VAL A 87 -5.99 -6.47 3.07
CA VAL A 87 -4.87 -6.83 3.94
C VAL A 87 -5.20 -8.14 4.66
N LEU A 88 -4.28 -9.09 4.58
CA LEU A 88 -4.42 -10.45 5.11
C LEU A 88 -3.66 -10.63 6.42
N GLY A 89 -2.56 -9.90 6.60
CA GLY A 89 -1.79 -9.91 7.83
C GLY A 89 -0.67 -8.89 7.84
N VAL A 90 -0.30 -8.45 9.03
CA VAL A 90 0.78 -7.51 9.28
C VAL A 90 1.72 -8.12 10.30
N TRP A 91 3.02 -8.09 10.01
CA TRP A 91 4.05 -8.43 10.96
C TRP A 91 4.95 -7.22 11.17
N LEU A 92 5.35 -6.99 12.42
CA LEU A 92 6.41 -6.07 12.79
C LEU A 92 7.46 -6.83 13.59
N ASN A 93 8.73 -6.46 13.42
CA ASN A 93 9.77 -6.93 14.34
C ASN A 93 9.59 -6.31 15.74
N GLU A 94 10.30 -6.86 16.72
CA GLU A 94 10.20 -6.46 18.14
C GLU A 94 10.44 -4.95 18.34
N ASP A 95 11.44 -4.40 17.67
CA ASP A 95 11.79 -2.97 17.74
C ASP A 95 10.90 -2.07 16.87
N ARG A 96 9.96 -2.65 16.11
CA ARG A 96 9.04 -1.94 15.19
C ARG A 96 9.75 -1.06 14.16
N THR A 97 10.92 -1.49 13.70
CA THR A 97 11.72 -0.84 12.67
C THR A 97 11.63 -1.53 11.30
N ARG A 98 11.05 -2.72 11.26
CA ARG A 98 10.77 -3.48 10.03
C ARG A 98 9.37 -4.05 10.09
N ALA A 99 8.72 -4.11 8.94
CA ALA A 99 7.41 -4.70 8.81
C ALA A 99 7.28 -5.47 7.51
N MET A 100 6.40 -6.47 7.53
CA MET A 100 5.94 -7.18 6.34
C MET A 100 4.42 -7.15 6.34
N ILE A 101 3.82 -6.91 5.17
CA ILE A 101 2.37 -6.90 5.02
C ILE A 101 1.99 -7.84 3.89
N LYS A 102 1.16 -8.83 4.21
CA LYS A 102 0.54 -9.74 3.24
C LYS A 102 -0.82 -9.19 2.85
N TYR A 103 -1.08 -9.10 1.55
CA TYR A 103 -2.34 -8.57 1.04
C TYR A 103 -2.72 -9.22 -0.30
N GLU A 104 -4.02 -9.21 -0.59
CA GLU A 104 -4.57 -9.60 -1.88
C GLU A 104 -4.90 -8.35 -2.70
N LEU A 105 -4.44 -8.32 -3.94
CA LEU A 105 -4.81 -7.33 -4.95
C LEU A 105 -5.82 -7.96 -5.90
N THR A 106 -6.97 -7.32 -6.07
CA THR A 106 -7.89 -7.63 -7.17
C THR A 106 -7.71 -6.60 -8.26
N PHE A 107 -7.46 -7.03 -9.49
CA PHE A 107 -7.31 -6.15 -10.65
C PHE A 107 -8.01 -6.75 -11.88
N ARG A 108 -8.21 -5.93 -12.91
CA ARG A 108 -8.76 -6.36 -14.19
C ARG A 108 -7.77 -6.11 -15.32
N ASP A 109 -7.50 -7.16 -16.09
CA ASP A 109 -6.70 -7.13 -17.31
C ASP A 109 -7.55 -7.49 -18.55
N ALA A 110 -6.90 -7.82 -19.67
CA ALA A 110 -7.57 -8.22 -20.91
C ALA A 110 -8.30 -9.57 -20.81
N GLY A 111 -7.89 -10.45 -19.89
CA GLY A 111 -8.46 -11.77 -19.67
C GLY A 111 -9.60 -11.80 -18.64
N GLY A 112 -9.69 -10.81 -17.76
CA GLY A 112 -10.81 -10.69 -16.83
C GLY A 112 -10.42 -10.11 -15.48
N VAL A 113 -11.15 -10.49 -14.43
CA VAL A 113 -10.82 -10.10 -13.05
C VAL A 113 -9.88 -11.14 -12.47
N CYS A 114 -8.70 -10.68 -12.07
CA CYS A 114 -7.64 -11.48 -11.47
C CYS A 114 -7.45 -11.10 -10.00
N ARG A 115 -6.90 -12.03 -9.24
CA ARG A 115 -6.47 -11.82 -7.85
C ARG A 115 -5.03 -12.30 -7.70
N SER A 116 -4.23 -11.57 -6.95
CA SER A 116 -2.86 -11.94 -6.63
C SER A 116 -2.59 -11.68 -5.16
N ILE A 117 -1.92 -12.63 -4.50
CA ILE A 117 -1.42 -12.46 -3.13
C ILE A 117 0.00 -11.92 -3.24
N CYS A 118 0.25 -10.82 -2.55
CA CYS A 118 1.54 -10.16 -2.51
C CYS A 118 1.97 -10.00 -1.05
N ILE A 119 3.28 -9.96 -0.84
CA ILE A 119 3.88 -9.62 0.46
C ILE A 119 4.84 -8.47 0.19
N SER A 120 4.68 -7.37 0.92
CA SER A 120 5.58 -6.22 0.82
C SER A 120 6.36 -6.03 2.10
N SER A 121 7.62 -5.66 1.95
CA SER A 121 8.53 -5.31 3.03
C SER A 121 8.58 -3.78 3.24
N PHE A 122 8.74 -3.37 4.50
CA PHE A 122 8.84 -1.97 4.90
C PHE A 122 9.90 -1.79 5.98
N VAL A 123 10.56 -0.63 5.96
CA VAL A 123 11.57 -0.23 6.96
C VAL A 123 11.22 1.14 7.53
N TYR A 124 11.51 1.35 8.81
CA TYR A 124 11.38 2.64 9.48
C TYR A 124 12.77 3.26 9.66
N GLU A 125 13.00 4.41 9.01
CA GLU A 125 14.24 5.16 9.05
C GLU A 125 13.95 6.66 9.04
N ASP A 126 14.79 7.45 9.71
CA ASP A 126 14.67 8.91 9.76
C ASP A 126 13.26 9.43 10.14
N GLY A 127 12.58 8.69 11.03
CA GLY A 127 11.24 9.03 11.51
C GLY A 127 10.10 8.71 10.54
N LYS A 128 10.35 7.92 9.48
CA LYS A 128 9.39 7.62 8.42
C LYS A 128 9.44 6.15 7.99
N TRP A 129 8.30 5.64 7.54
CA TRP A 129 8.23 4.32 6.94
C TRP A 129 8.47 4.41 5.43
N PHE A 130 9.32 3.52 4.91
CA PHE A 130 9.61 3.37 3.50
C PHE A 130 9.23 1.97 3.03
N TYR A 131 8.69 1.90 1.82
CA TYR A 131 8.55 0.65 1.09
C TYR A 131 9.91 0.20 0.56
N THR A 132 10.27 -1.06 0.76
CA THR A 132 11.53 -1.63 0.27
C THR A 132 11.26 -2.46 -0.99
N ASP A 133 10.68 -3.66 -0.87
CA ASP A 133 10.43 -4.53 -2.02
C ASP A 133 9.20 -5.43 -1.84
N GLU A 134 8.96 -6.27 -2.85
CA GLU A 134 8.03 -7.39 -2.76
C GLU A 134 8.80 -8.64 -2.32
N VAL A 135 8.31 -9.30 -1.28
CA VAL A 135 8.85 -10.57 -0.77
C VAL A 135 8.23 -11.71 -1.58
N ASP A 136 9.07 -12.63 -2.05
CA ASP A 136 8.59 -13.83 -2.73
C ASP A 136 7.84 -14.73 -1.73
N SER A 137 6.52 -14.81 -1.92
CA SER A 137 5.67 -15.65 -1.07
C SER A 137 5.96 -17.15 -1.17
N ALA A 138 6.73 -17.60 -2.17
CA ALA A 138 7.20 -18.98 -2.29
C ALA A 138 8.44 -19.26 -1.42
N ASP A 139 9.17 -18.24 -0.99
CA ASP A 139 10.35 -18.38 -0.11
C ASP A 139 9.94 -18.30 1.37
N ASN A 140 9.60 -19.45 1.93
CA ASN A 140 9.18 -19.58 3.33
C ASN A 140 10.25 -19.14 4.35
N ASN A 141 11.52 -19.01 3.96
CA ASN A 141 12.57 -18.55 4.88
C ASN A 141 12.51 -17.04 5.15
N GLN A 142 11.78 -16.29 4.32
CA GLN A 142 11.64 -14.85 4.46
C GLN A 142 10.37 -14.45 5.22
N LEU A 143 9.50 -15.41 5.55
CA LEU A 143 8.18 -15.12 6.11
C LEU A 143 8.10 -15.45 7.61
N PRO A 144 7.72 -14.49 8.45
CA PRO A 144 7.45 -14.74 9.86
C PRO A 144 6.10 -15.45 10.05
N GLY A 145 6.04 -16.40 10.98
CA GLY A 145 4.82 -17.20 11.23
C GLY A 145 3.59 -16.41 11.69
N GLU A 146 3.76 -15.20 12.25
CA GLU A 146 2.64 -14.32 12.67
C GLU A 146 1.98 -13.59 11.48
N LEU A 147 2.60 -13.58 10.29
CA LEU A 147 2.13 -12.80 9.14
C LEU A 147 0.76 -13.22 8.61
N ASP A 148 0.24 -14.38 8.97
CA ASP A 148 -1.09 -14.87 8.56
C ASP A 148 -2.19 -14.67 9.63
N SER A 149 -1.93 -13.85 10.65
CA SER A 149 -2.89 -13.59 11.73
C SER A 149 -3.88 -12.47 11.40
N LYS A 150 -5.19 -12.74 11.52
CA LYS A 150 -6.23 -11.69 11.41
C LYS A 150 -6.11 -10.66 12.53
N ASP A 151 -5.74 -11.08 13.73
CA ASP A 151 -5.59 -10.20 14.89
C ASP A 151 -4.51 -9.14 14.68
N SER A 152 -3.45 -9.47 13.92
CA SER A 152 -2.41 -8.50 13.61
C SER A 152 -2.92 -7.37 12.70
N VAL A 153 -3.80 -7.68 11.74
CA VAL A 153 -4.46 -6.66 10.90
C VAL A 153 -5.33 -5.74 11.75
N LEU A 154 -6.17 -6.31 12.63
CA LEU A 154 -7.07 -5.56 13.49
C LEU A 154 -6.31 -4.61 14.42
N ARG A 155 -5.21 -5.09 15.01
CA ARG A 155 -4.31 -4.31 15.87
C ARG A 155 -3.74 -3.09 15.12
N GLU A 156 -3.22 -3.29 13.91
CA GLU A 156 -2.60 -2.21 13.16
C GLU A 156 -3.63 -1.23 12.56
N LEU A 157 -4.82 -1.71 12.17
CA LEU A 157 -5.94 -0.83 11.78
C LEU A 157 -6.39 0.06 12.94
N ALA A 158 -6.54 -0.53 14.14
CA ALA A 158 -6.90 0.21 15.34
C ALA A 158 -5.85 1.26 15.71
N ALA A 159 -4.55 0.94 15.58
CA ALA A 159 -3.44 1.85 15.84
C ALA A 159 -3.48 3.12 14.97
N ILE A 160 -4.04 3.04 13.76
CA ILE A 160 -4.21 4.17 12.84
C ILE A 160 -5.64 4.76 12.86
N GLY A 161 -6.46 4.35 13.82
CA GLY A 161 -7.81 4.88 14.03
C GLY A 161 -8.83 4.43 13.00
N ILE A 162 -8.60 3.29 12.34
CA ILE A 162 -9.56 2.65 11.43
C ILE A 162 -10.30 1.56 12.21
N LYS A 163 -11.63 1.67 12.25
CA LYS A 163 -12.49 0.64 12.81
C LYS A 163 -12.65 -0.47 11.78
N ALA A 164 -12.25 -1.68 12.14
CA ALA A 164 -12.46 -2.90 11.38
C ALA A 164 -13.86 -3.47 11.61
#